data_AF-A0A8H9LIY1-F1
#
_entry.id   AF-A0A8H9LIY1-F1
#
_cell.length_a   1.000
_cell.length_b   1.000
_cell.length_c   1.000
_cell.angle_alpha   90.00
_cell.angle_beta   90.00
_cell.angle_gamma   90.00
#
_symmetry.space_group_name_H-M   'P 1'
#
loop_
_entity.id
_entity.type
_entity.pdbx_description
1 polymer ?
#
loop_
_entity_poly.entity_id
_entity_poly.type
_entity_poly.pdbx_seq_one_letter_code
_entity_poly.pdbx_strand_id
1 'polypeptide(L)'
;MVPGLGDETCYSLESRNRPGEYLRHRESRVRRDADDGTRLFEADATWCAVPGEGGVRLSSLNMSGSYLRHHDSEVWLATPGGKQPYDTLSKFTADTTWALEAPWAP
;
A
#
# COMPACT_ATOMS: atom_id res chain seq x y z
N MET A 1 -2.38 -11.73 -2.62
CA MET A 1 -2.98 -10.67 -3.46
C MET A 1 -4.33 -11.17 -3.93
N VAL A 2 -5.34 -10.31 -3.86
CA VAL A 2 -6.70 -10.55 -4.36
C VAL A 2 -7.13 -9.34 -5.20
N PRO A 3 -8.21 -9.43 -6.01
CA PRO A 3 -8.83 -8.24 -6.60
C PRO A 3 -9.10 -7.18 -5.53
N GLY A 4 -8.92 -5.91 -5.87
CA GLY A 4 -9.08 -4.82 -4.92
C GLY A 4 -10.49 -4.80 -4.32
N LEU A 5 -10.57 -4.68 -2.99
CA LEU A 5 -11.85 -4.69 -2.28
C LEU A 5 -12.74 -3.51 -2.68
N GLY A 6 -12.14 -2.34 -2.96
CA GLY A 6 -12.84 -1.13 -3.40
C GLY A 6 -12.91 -0.95 -4.92
N ASP A 7 -12.05 -1.66 -5.67
CA ASP A 7 -12.00 -1.63 -7.14
C ASP A 7 -11.26 -2.89 -7.66
N GLU A 8 -11.97 -3.73 -8.41
CA GLU A 8 -11.45 -5.02 -8.92
C GLU A 8 -10.32 -4.88 -9.96
N THR A 9 -10.13 -3.68 -10.53
CA THR A 9 -9.01 -3.39 -11.44
C THR A 9 -7.70 -3.12 -10.71
N CYS A 10 -7.77 -2.91 -9.39
CA CYS A 10 -6.63 -2.75 -8.50
C CYS A 10 -6.48 -3.99 -7.59
N TYR A 11 -5.66 -3.90 -6.54
CA TYR A 11 -5.31 -5.04 -5.69
C TYR A 11 -5.48 -4.75 -4.21
N SER A 12 -5.84 -5.78 -3.46
CA SER A 12 -5.73 -5.79 -2.00
C SER A 12 -4.76 -6.87 -1.53
N LEU A 13 -3.99 -6.55 -0.49
CA LEU A 13 -2.90 -7.38 0.02
C LEU A 13 -3.35 -8.11 1.29
N GLU A 14 -3.98 -9.28 1.10
CA GLU A 14 -4.38 -10.15 2.20
C GLU A 14 -3.18 -10.84 2.88
N SER A 15 -3.21 -10.89 4.20
CA SER A 15 -2.21 -11.56 5.01
C SER A 15 -2.33 -13.08 4.92
N ARG A 16 -1.25 -13.76 4.53
CA ARG A 16 -1.22 -15.21 4.41
C ARG A 16 -1.48 -15.94 5.73
N ASN A 17 -0.95 -15.44 6.84
CA ASN A 17 -1.05 -16.07 8.16
C ASN A 17 -2.24 -15.57 9.00
N ARG A 18 -3.02 -14.61 8.47
CA ARG A 18 -4.21 -14.03 9.08
C ARG A 18 -5.26 -13.78 7.99
N PRO A 19 -5.89 -14.84 7.45
CA PRO A 19 -6.92 -14.69 6.42
C PRO A 19 -8.03 -13.72 6.89
N GLY A 20 -8.51 -12.89 5.97
CA GLY A 20 -9.44 -11.79 6.27
C GLY A 20 -8.81 -10.52 6.84
N GLU A 21 -7.49 -10.51 7.13
CA GLU A 21 -6.76 -9.28 7.44
C GLU A 21 -5.97 -8.77 6.22
N TYR A 22 -6.04 -7.47 5.97
CA TYR A 22 -5.47 -6.82 4.79
C TYR A 22 -4.51 -5.69 5.16
N LEU A 23 -3.54 -5.42 4.29
CA LEU A 23 -2.72 -4.22 4.36
C LEU A 23 -3.54 -2.99 3.93
N ARG A 24 -3.79 -2.07 4.86
CA ARG A 24 -4.48 -0.81 4.58
C ARG A 24 -3.78 0.39 5.20
N HIS A 25 -4.11 1.59 4.71
CA HIS A 25 -3.71 2.83 5.39
C HIS A 25 -4.79 3.27 6.38
N ARG A 26 -4.40 3.99 7.43
CA ARG A 26 -5.29 4.78 8.31
C ARG A 26 -4.46 5.82 9.03
N GLU A 27 -4.90 7.07 9.00
CA GLU A 27 -4.10 8.20 9.53
C GLU A 27 -2.68 8.20 8.93
N SER A 28 -2.59 7.87 7.64
CA SER A 28 -1.36 7.64 6.87
C SER A 28 -0.46 6.49 7.32
N ARG A 29 -0.74 5.83 8.45
CA ARG A 29 -0.01 4.63 8.84
C ARG A 29 -0.50 3.43 8.04
N VAL A 30 0.42 2.67 7.46
CA VAL A 30 0.08 1.38 6.86
C VAL A 30 0.15 0.30 7.93
N ARG A 31 -0.90 -0.50 8.01
CA ARG A 31 -1.05 -1.55 9.01
C ARG A 31 -1.88 -2.71 8.47
N ARG A 32 -1.83 -3.83 9.17
CA ARG A 32 -2.66 -5.01 8.92
C ARG A 32 -3.85 -4.98 9.85
N ASP A 33 -5.07 -5.05 9.30
CA ASP A 33 -6.30 -5.11 10.07
C ASP A 33 -7.31 -6.08 9.44
N ALA A 34 -8.22 -6.61 10.25
CA ALA A 34 -9.36 -7.37 9.77
C ALA A 34 -10.32 -6.46 8.99
N ASP A 35 -10.83 -6.97 7.86
CA ASP A 35 -11.89 -6.32 7.10
C ASP A 35 -13.16 -6.19 7.94
N ASP A 36 -13.65 -4.95 8.07
CA ASP A 36 -14.86 -4.61 8.80
C ASP A 36 -16.10 -4.49 7.88
N GLY A 37 -15.94 -4.77 6.59
CA GLY A 37 -16.99 -4.72 5.57
C GLY A 37 -17.43 -3.30 5.21
N THR A 38 -16.71 -2.28 5.67
CA THR A 38 -17.02 -0.89 5.34
C THR A 38 -16.35 -0.47 4.03
N ARG A 39 -17.05 0.34 3.23
CA ARG A 39 -16.47 0.94 2.02
C ARG A 39 -15.20 1.73 2.28
N LEU A 40 -15.06 2.31 3.48
CA LEU A 40 -13.84 3.02 3.86
C LEU A 40 -12.68 2.04 4.00
N PHE A 41 -12.88 0.91 4.69
CA PHE A 41 -11.87 -0.14 4.77
C PHE A 41 -11.50 -0.65 3.39
N GLU A 42 -12.48 -0.99 2.56
CA GLU A 42 -12.27 -1.47 1.19
C GLU A 42 -11.40 -0.50 0.38
N ALA A 43 -11.71 0.80 0.48
CA ALA A 43 -10.97 1.86 -0.20
C ALA A 43 -9.55 2.06 0.38
N ASP A 44 -9.40 2.04 1.69
CA ASP A 44 -8.11 2.18 2.38
C ASP A 44 -7.17 0.97 2.16
N ALA A 45 -7.75 -0.21 1.90
CA ALA A 45 -7.07 -1.47 1.64
C ALA A 45 -6.81 -1.75 0.15
N THR A 46 -7.22 -0.84 -0.75
CA THR A 46 -7.04 -1.02 -2.20
C THR A 46 -5.90 -0.17 -2.74
N TRP A 47 -4.99 -0.84 -3.45
CA TRP A 47 -3.78 -0.30 -4.02
C TRP A 47 -3.71 -0.60 -5.52
N CYS A 48 -3.54 0.44 -6.32
CA CYS A 48 -3.40 0.32 -7.77
C CYS A 48 -1.92 0.25 -8.14
N ALA A 49 -1.55 -0.80 -8.89
CA ALA A 49 -0.20 -0.99 -9.35
C ALA A 49 0.15 0.01 -10.46
N VAL A 50 1.25 0.72 -10.30
CA VAL A 50 1.82 1.57 -11.35
C VAL A 50 3.29 1.20 -11.58
N PRO A 51 3.82 1.40 -12.81
CA PRO A 51 5.22 1.08 -13.10
C PRO A 51 6.20 1.81 -12.17
N GLY A 52 7.16 1.07 -11.63
CA GLY A 52 8.37 1.59 -11.00
C GLY A 52 9.61 1.15 -11.78
N GLU A 53 10.74 1.81 -11.56
CA GLU A 53 11.99 1.40 -12.20
C GLU A 53 12.46 0.06 -11.60
N GLY A 54 12.39 -1.02 -12.39
CA GLY A 54 12.75 -2.37 -11.92
C GLY A 54 11.75 -2.98 -10.93
N GLY A 55 10.54 -2.43 -10.78
CA GLY A 55 9.55 -2.92 -9.83
C GLY A 55 8.17 -2.29 -10.01
N VAL A 56 7.34 -2.39 -8.97
CA VAL A 56 5.99 -1.82 -8.93
C VAL A 56 5.87 -0.79 -7.82
N ARG A 57 5.11 0.27 -8.08
CA ARG A 57 4.68 1.22 -7.05
C ARG A 57 3.20 0.99 -6.80
N LEU A 58 2.78 1.10 -5.55
CA LEU A 58 1.40 0.83 -5.15
C LEU A 58 0.75 2.16 -4.74
N SER A 59 -0.06 2.74 -5.63
CA SER A 59 -0.79 3.98 -5.35
C SER A 59 -2.10 3.68 -4.62
N SER A 60 -2.47 4.49 -3.64
CA SER A 60 -3.76 4.32 -2.94
C SER A 60 -4.92 4.60 -3.88
N LEU A 61 -6.00 3.81 -3.76
CA LEU A 61 -7.24 4.03 -4.50
C LEU A 61 -7.92 5.35 -4.12
N ASN A 62 -7.96 5.68 -2.84
CA ASN A 62 -8.76 6.79 -2.31
C ASN A 62 -7.95 8.01 -1.87
N MET A 63 -6.61 7.93 -1.89
CA MET A 63 -5.71 9.04 -1.56
C MET A 63 -4.82 9.39 -2.75
N SER A 64 -5.36 10.18 -3.68
CA SER A 64 -4.69 10.58 -4.92
C SER A 64 -3.26 11.11 -4.71
N GLY A 65 -2.33 10.62 -5.52
CA GLY A 65 -0.91 11.01 -5.45
C GLY A 65 -0.14 10.40 -4.28
N SER A 66 -0.76 9.52 -3.50
CA SER A 66 -0.14 8.85 -2.35
C SER A 66 0.24 7.40 -2.68
N TYR A 67 1.35 6.93 -2.11
CA TYR A 67 1.93 5.62 -2.40
C TYR A 67 2.26 4.85 -1.11
N LEU A 68 2.24 3.53 -1.20
CA LEU A 68 2.83 2.63 -0.21
C LEU A 68 4.35 2.86 -0.17
N ARG A 69 4.84 3.40 0.94
CA ARG A 69 6.24 3.82 1.09
C ARG A 69 6.90 3.19 2.29
N HIS A 70 8.10 2.65 2.10
CA HIS A 70 9.04 2.38 3.20
C HIS A 70 9.69 3.69 3.70
N HIS A 71 9.72 3.92 5.01
CA HIS A 71 10.46 5.01 5.62
C HIS A 71 10.88 4.63 7.04
N ASP A 72 12.18 4.72 7.36
CA ASP A 72 12.76 4.38 8.66
C ASP A 72 12.33 3.00 9.21
N SER A 73 12.37 1.98 8.34
CA SER A 73 11.93 0.59 8.65
C SER A 73 10.44 0.43 8.94
N GLU A 74 9.64 1.43 8.61
CA GLU A 74 8.19 1.42 8.72
C GLU A 74 7.52 1.60 7.36
N VAL A 75 6.20 1.42 7.30
CA VAL A 75 5.42 1.56 6.06
C VAL A 75 4.32 2.61 6.24
N TRP A 76 4.26 3.54 5.29
CA TRP A 76 3.42 4.73 5.33
C TRP A 76 2.70 4.93 4.00
N LEU A 77 1.56 5.61 4.07
CA LEU A 77 0.94 6.24 2.92
C LEU A 77 1.58 7.63 2.77
N ALA A 78 2.37 7.81 1.72
CA ALA A 78 3.18 9.02 1.56
C ALA A 78 2.93 9.70 0.22
N THR A 79 3.05 11.03 0.23
CA THR A 79 3.01 11.88 -0.97
C THR A 79 4.38 12.52 -1.19
N PRO A 80 4.85 12.71 -2.44
CA PRO A 80 6.16 13.31 -2.67
C PRO A 80 6.12 14.80 -2.30
N GLY A 81 6.89 15.20 -1.28
CA GLY A 81 7.02 16.61 -0.89
C GLY A 81 5.93 17.13 0.06
N GLY A 82 5.20 16.25 0.74
CA GLY A 82 4.30 16.58 1.84
C GLY A 82 5.02 17.07 3.12
N LYS A 83 4.23 17.33 4.17
CA LYS A 83 4.73 17.96 5.42
C LYS A 83 5.28 16.97 6.44
N GLN A 84 5.01 15.68 6.26
CA GLN A 84 5.39 14.66 7.23
C GLN A 84 6.81 14.16 6.94
N PRO A 85 7.56 13.64 7.94
CA PRO A 85 8.91 13.12 7.71
C PRO A 85 8.97 12.07 6.59
N TYR A 86 7.97 11.17 6.54
CA TYR A 86 7.84 10.13 5.52
C TYR A 86 7.42 10.65 4.14
N ASP A 87 7.16 11.94 3.96
CA ASP A 87 6.88 12.56 2.66
C ASP A 87 8.14 13.13 1.99
N THR A 88 9.31 13.00 2.63
CA THR A 88 10.58 13.53 2.10
C THR A 88 10.86 13.11 0.65
N LEU A 89 11.26 14.05 -0.20
CA LEU A 89 11.65 13.75 -1.58
C LEU A 89 12.89 12.85 -1.66
N SER A 90 13.73 12.88 -0.63
CA SER A 90 14.89 11.99 -0.54
C SER A 90 14.43 10.54 -0.63
N LYS A 91 14.98 9.81 -1.60
CA LYS A 91 14.70 8.39 -1.87
C LYS A 91 13.24 8.05 -2.17
N PHE A 92 12.32 9.01 -2.35
CA PHE A 92 10.89 8.75 -2.49
C PHE A 92 10.57 7.67 -3.54
N THR A 93 11.19 7.77 -4.72
CA THR A 93 10.98 6.81 -5.81
C THR A 93 11.45 5.40 -5.43
N ALA A 94 12.64 5.27 -4.84
CA ALA A 94 13.18 3.98 -4.41
C ALA A 94 12.34 3.38 -3.27
N ASP A 95 11.97 4.20 -2.29
CA ASP A 95 11.19 3.81 -1.12
C ASP A 95 9.72 3.45 -1.44
N THR A 96 9.23 3.82 -2.64
CA THR A 96 7.89 3.47 -3.12
C THR A 96 7.90 2.41 -4.21
N THR A 97 9.08 1.90 -4.59
CA THR A 97 9.23 0.84 -5.60
C THR A 97 9.55 -0.48 -4.93
N TRP A 98 8.72 -1.48 -5.19
CA TRP A 98 8.80 -2.80 -4.61
C TRP A 98 9.14 -3.83 -5.70
N ALA A 99 10.15 -4.66 -5.45
CA ALA A 99 10.39 -5.83 -6.29
C ALA A 99 9.31 -6.89 -6.02
N LEU A 100 8.87 -7.58 -7.06
CA LEU A 100 7.97 -8.72 -6.94
C LEU A 100 8.81 -10.00 -6.91
N GLU A 101 8.73 -10.74 -5.82
CA GLU A 101 9.43 -12.01 -5.63
C GLU A 101 8.46 -13.15 -5.34
N ALA A 102 8.96 -14.39 -5.48
CA ALA A 102 8.20 -15.57 -5.08
C ALA A 102 7.90 -15.51 -3.57
N PRO A 103 6.67 -15.89 -3.14
CA PRO A 103 6.32 -15.90 -1.74
C PRO A 103 7.19 -16.90 -0.98
N TRP A 104 7.60 -16.56 0.24
CA TRP A 104 8.46 -17.42 1.07
C TRP A 104 7.72 -18.65 1.63
N ALA A 105 6.39 -18.66 1.60
CA ALA A 105 5.56 -19.78 2.03
C ALA A 105 4.49 -20.08 0.95
N PRO A 106 4.17 -21.37 0.69
CA PRO A 106 3.09 -21.77 -0.22
C PRO A 106 1.71 -21.23 0.17
#